data_AF-A0AAV2Q8X3-F1
#
_entry.id   AF-A0AAV2Q8X3-F1
#
_cell.length_a   1.000
_cell.length_b   1.000
_cell.length_c   1.000
_cell.angle_alpha   90.00
_cell.angle_beta   90.00
_cell.angle_gamma   90.00
#
_symmetry.space_group_name_H-M   'P 1'
#
loop_
_entity.id
_entity.type
_entity.pdbx_description
1 polymer ?
#
loop_
_entity_poly.entity_id
_entity_poly.type
_entity_poly.pdbx_seq_one_letter_code
_entity_poly.pdbx_strand_id
1 'polypeptide(L)'
;MTQEGVKRGISSPRSISALSSSCYRTTSCVATNTCCCLLSYTATNLTRCSEILSSNIDRLGISKRVSIAILGDSRQRQLFTSFVHLLKYTNMTYELQGRHGSIRELEPLLLNGTNIHTNIVLKGSTDMPLDITFYWDPLLTEQLPKLLYQWLQHSHTSPRLLIIGTGAHYLCRYNETASVMLGKHLAAVLPSLNKLAQTTHTIVKAMDHILVRYQEPPFDKVLTDQNIDNFNSILADLMVNSPSVIMWNSTLPLSDQYISMCYDHRADRMDYLWNCDDPLHLGYVVIH
;
A
#
# COMPACT_ATOMS: atom_id res chain seq x y z
N MET A 1 60.26 -7.17 -41.13
CA MET A 1 60.15 -6.04 -40.18
C MET A 1 58.77 -5.46 -40.39
N THR A 2 57.78 -5.51 -39.51
CA THR A 2 57.67 -5.79 -38.08
C THR A 2 56.26 -6.38 -37.85
N GLN A 3 56.16 -7.28 -36.87
CA GLN A 3 54.92 -7.80 -36.31
C GLN A 3 54.23 -6.73 -35.46
N GLU A 4 52.91 -6.58 -35.55
CA GLU A 4 52.07 -6.22 -34.40
C GLU A 4 50.73 -6.96 -34.49
N GLY A 5 50.53 -7.86 -33.52
CA GLY A 5 49.29 -8.60 -33.33
C GLY A 5 48.37 -7.87 -32.36
N VAL A 6 47.10 -7.71 -32.74
CA VAL A 6 46.04 -7.26 -31.82
C VAL A 6 45.10 -8.43 -31.55
N LYS A 7 45.28 -9.03 -30.37
CA LYS A 7 44.29 -9.92 -29.74
C LYS A 7 43.04 -9.10 -29.41
N ARG A 8 41.89 -9.42 -30.02
CA ARG A 8 40.59 -8.96 -29.52
C ARG A 8 40.18 -9.83 -28.34
N GLY A 9 40.26 -9.24 -27.15
CA GLY A 9 39.77 -9.81 -25.91
C GLY A 9 38.25 -9.93 -25.91
N ILE A 10 37.77 -11.07 -25.44
CA ILE A 10 36.38 -11.36 -25.09
C ILE A 10 36.05 -10.48 -23.87
N SER A 11 35.14 -9.51 -24.03
CA SER A 11 34.63 -8.71 -22.92
C SER A 11 33.58 -9.51 -22.15
N SER A 12 33.91 -9.76 -20.88
CA SER A 12 33.03 -10.26 -19.81
C SER A 12 31.69 -9.49 -19.71
N PRO A 13 30.59 -10.12 -19.26
CA PRO A 13 29.34 -9.42 -19.00
C PRO A 13 29.55 -8.37 -17.91
N ARG A 14 29.18 -7.12 -18.19
CA ARG A 14 29.15 -6.06 -17.18
C ARG A 14 28.16 -6.45 -16.09
N SER A 15 28.69 -6.55 -14.87
CA SER A 15 27.91 -6.64 -13.64
C SER A 15 26.89 -5.51 -13.58
N ILE A 16 25.62 -5.86 -13.40
CA ILE A 16 24.55 -4.93 -13.08
C ILE A 16 24.86 -4.38 -11.68
N SER A 17 25.34 -3.14 -11.62
CA SER A 17 25.50 -2.41 -10.37
C SER A 17 24.14 -2.20 -9.74
N ALA A 18 23.99 -2.65 -8.50
CA ALA A 18 22.86 -2.34 -7.63
C ALA A 18 22.60 -0.82 -7.63
N LEU A 19 21.33 -0.43 -7.79
CA LEU A 19 20.87 0.93 -7.55
C LEU A 19 21.11 1.26 -6.07
N SER A 20 22.26 1.84 -5.75
CA SER A 20 22.62 2.23 -4.40
C SER A 20 22.60 3.75 -4.25
N SER A 21 21.89 4.19 -3.20
CA SER A 21 22.02 5.45 -2.46
C SER A 21 21.67 6.77 -3.17
N SER A 22 20.42 7.19 -2.99
CA SER A 22 20.06 8.61 -2.92
C SER A 22 19.76 8.98 -1.46
N CYS A 23 20.61 9.80 -0.83
CA CYS A 23 20.32 10.39 0.48
C CYS A 23 19.51 11.68 0.27
N TYR A 24 18.36 11.79 0.95
CA TYR A 24 17.49 12.95 0.84
C TYR A 24 17.71 13.92 1.99
N ARG A 25 17.86 15.21 1.68
CA ARG A 25 17.73 16.31 2.65
C ARG A 25 16.32 16.88 2.51
N THR A 26 15.40 16.42 3.34
CA THR A 26 14.11 17.10 3.52
C THR A 26 14.18 17.88 4.84
N THR A 27 13.94 19.19 4.78
CA THR A 27 14.03 20.12 5.92
C THR A 27 12.94 19.94 6.98
N SER A 28 12.03 18.97 6.83
CA SER A 28 10.85 18.78 7.69
C SER A 28 10.72 17.41 8.36
N CYS A 29 11.75 16.55 8.34
CA CYS A 29 11.87 15.47 9.31
C CYS A 29 12.98 15.85 10.31
N VAL A 30 12.66 15.87 11.61
CA VAL A 30 13.59 16.20 12.71
C VAL A 30 14.61 15.07 12.92
N ALA A 31 15.39 14.79 11.89
CA ALA A 31 16.54 13.93 11.94
C ALA A 31 17.54 14.41 10.87
N THR A 32 18.25 15.48 11.18
CA THR A 32 19.44 15.88 10.45
C THR A 32 20.45 14.73 10.56
N ASN A 33 20.69 14.02 9.44
CA ASN A 33 21.67 12.92 9.24
C ASN A 33 21.18 11.46 9.29
N THR A 34 19.88 11.17 9.18
CA THR A 34 19.45 9.77 8.99
C THR A 34 19.20 9.48 7.50
N CYS A 35 20.13 8.79 6.82
CA CYS A 35 19.82 8.19 5.51
C CYS A 35 18.96 6.95 5.77
N CYS A 36 17.65 7.06 5.57
CA CYS A 36 16.78 5.89 5.50
C CYS A 36 16.97 5.26 4.12
N CYS A 37 17.71 4.15 4.06
CA CYS A 37 17.72 3.31 2.87
C CYS A 37 16.35 2.64 2.76
N LEU A 38 15.78 2.70 1.56
CA LEU A 38 14.66 1.86 1.24
C LEU A 38 15.18 0.43 1.08
N LEU A 39 15.03 -0.37 2.12
CA LEU A 39 15.43 -1.77 2.10
C LEU A 39 14.54 -2.50 1.09
N SER A 40 15.14 -3.29 0.20
CA SER A 40 14.37 -4.18 -0.66
C SER A 40 13.73 -5.27 0.21
N TYR A 41 12.41 -5.23 0.37
CA TYR A 41 11.67 -6.30 1.03
C TYR A 41 11.39 -7.42 0.04
N THR A 42 11.90 -8.61 0.35
CA THR A 42 11.61 -9.83 -0.42
C THR A 42 10.44 -10.58 0.22
N ALA A 43 9.85 -11.52 -0.53
CA ALA A 43 8.89 -12.48 0.01
C ALA A 43 9.41 -13.18 1.29
N THR A 44 10.72 -13.45 1.34
CA THR A 44 11.39 -14.07 2.49
C THR A 44 11.36 -13.18 3.73
N ASN A 45 11.57 -11.87 3.58
CA ASN A 45 11.48 -10.93 4.70
C ASN A 45 10.07 -10.91 5.29
N LEU A 46 9.05 -10.85 4.43
CA LEU A 46 7.65 -10.80 4.86
C LEU A 46 7.21 -12.10 5.53
N THR A 47 7.62 -13.24 4.97
CA THR A 47 7.37 -14.57 5.55
C THR A 47 8.02 -14.68 6.93
N ARG A 48 9.30 -14.29 7.06
CA ARG A 48 10.03 -14.32 8.33
C ARG A 48 9.41 -13.40 9.38
N CYS A 49 8.97 -12.20 9.00
CA CYS A 49 8.24 -11.31 9.90
C CYS A 49 6.92 -11.95 10.37
N SER A 50 6.18 -12.59 9.47
CA SER A 50 4.96 -13.32 9.82
C SER A 50 5.24 -14.48 10.79
N GLU A 51 6.31 -15.25 10.57
CA GLU A 51 6.74 -16.33 11.47
C GLU A 51 7.13 -15.81 12.86
N ILE A 52 7.86 -14.69 12.95
CA ILE A 52 8.22 -14.06 14.23
C ILE A 52 6.96 -13.59 14.95
N LEU A 53 6.04 -12.94 14.23
CA LEU A 53 4.77 -12.48 14.79
C LEU A 53 3.91 -13.65 15.27
N SER A 54 3.89 -14.76 14.53
CA SER A 54 3.17 -15.98 14.90
C SER A 54 3.81 -16.69 16.11
N SER A 55 5.14 -16.86 16.12
CA SER A 55 5.85 -17.59 17.19
C SER A 55 5.81 -16.87 18.54
N ASN A 56 5.74 -15.54 18.56
CA ASN A 56 5.48 -14.77 19.77
C ASN A 56 4.07 -15.05 20.35
N ILE A 57 3.13 -15.54 19.54
CA ILE A 57 1.77 -15.91 19.93
C ILE A 57 1.69 -17.39 20.33
N ASP A 58 2.47 -18.27 19.69
CA ASP A 58 2.54 -19.70 20.05
C ASP A 58 3.02 -19.94 21.50
N ARG A 59 3.83 -19.02 22.06
CA ARG A 59 4.20 -19.04 23.49
C ARG A 59 3.00 -18.95 24.45
N LEU A 60 1.83 -18.57 23.96
CA LEU A 60 0.56 -18.54 24.69
C LEU A 60 -0.35 -19.74 24.38
N GLY A 61 0.12 -20.73 23.61
CA GLY A 61 -0.62 -21.96 23.29
C GLY A 61 -1.76 -21.78 22.29
N ILE A 62 -1.78 -20.66 21.54
CA ILE A 62 -2.78 -20.38 20.51
C ILE A 62 -2.03 -20.11 19.21
N SER A 63 -2.06 -21.05 18.26
CA SER A 63 -1.60 -20.75 16.90
C SER A 63 -2.57 -19.74 16.28
N LYS A 64 -2.22 -18.45 16.34
CA LYS A 64 -2.99 -17.39 15.67
C LYS A 64 -2.28 -17.02 14.38
N ARG A 65 -2.91 -17.39 13.27
CA ARG A 65 -2.61 -16.82 11.95
C ARG A 65 -2.60 -15.30 12.06
N VAL A 66 -1.57 -14.68 11.49
CA VAL A 66 -1.47 -13.22 11.36
C VAL A 66 -2.45 -12.80 10.28
N SER A 67 -3.35 -11.88 10.59
CA SER A 67 -4.32 -11.34 9.62
C SER A 67 -4.03 -9.88 9.34
N ILE A 68 -3.97 -9.52 8.06
CA ILE A 68 -3.87 -8.14 7.57
C ILE A 68 -5.18 -7.79 6.86
N ALA A 69 -5.78 -6.66 7.23
CA ALA A 69 -6.93 -6.11 6.54
C ALA A 69 -6.53 -4.82 5.81
N ILE A 70 -6.83 -4.75 4.52
CA ILE A 70 -6.66 -3.56 3.69
C ILE A 70 -8.05 -3.15 3.21
N LEU A 71 -8.49 -1.93 3.50
CA LEU A 71 -9.86 -1.49 3.26
C LEU A 71 -9.86 -0.12 2.59
N GLY A 72 -10.54 0.01 1.46
CA GLY A 72 -10.61 1.28 0.76
C GLY A 72 -11.01 1.17 -0.71
N ASP A 73 -10.48 2.09 -1.50
CA ASP A 73 -10.72 2.19 -2.94
C ASP A 73 -9.62 1.49 -3.78
N SER A 74 -9.51 1.87 -5.06
CA SER A 74 -8.54 1.30 -5.99
C SER A 74 -7.09 1.51 -5.57
N ARG A 75 -6.77 2.55 -4.80
CA ARG A 75 -5.42 2.80 -4.27
C ARG A 75 -5.04 1.75 -3.23
N GLN A 76 -5.97 1.40 -2.36
CA GLN A 76 -5.80 0.33 -1.37
C GLN A 76 -5.73 -1.04 -2.06
N ARG A 77 -6.47 -1.22 -3.16
CA ARG A 77 -6.35 -2.43 -4.01
C ARG A 77 -4.95 -2.57 -4.61
N GLN A 78 -4.27 -1.47 -4.94
CA GLN A 78 -2.89 -1.55 -5.47
C GLN A 78 -1.87 -1.89 -4.40
N LEU A 79 -2.04 -1.36 -3.18
CA LEU A 79 -1.26 -1.82 -2.04
C LEU A 79 -1.43 -3.33 -1.87
N PHE A 80 -2.67 -3.83 -1.89
CA PHE A 80 -2.95 -5.26 -1.87
C PHE A 80 -2.32 -6.03 -3.05
N THR A 81 -2.39 -5.48 -4.27
CA THR A 81 -1.79 -6.07 -5.47
C THR A 81 -0.28 -6.21 -5.32
N SER A 82 0.36 -5.27 -4.62
CA SER A 82 1.79 -5.33 -4.33
C SER A 82 2.14 -6.47 -3.36
N PHE A 83 1.30 -6.71 -2.35
CA PHE A 83 1.42 -7.93 -1.52
C PHE A 83 1.28 -9.19 -2.38
N VAL A 84 0.31 -9.23 -3.30
CA VAL A 84 0.11 -10.37 -4.22
C VAL A 84 1.36 -10.60 -5.07
N HIS A 85 1.92 -9.54 -5.66
CA HIS A 85 3.14 -9.61 -6.47
C HIS A 85 4.33 -10.17 -5.66
N LEU A 86 4.54 -9.67 -4.45
CA LEU A 86 5.60 -10.16 -3.56
C LEU A 86 5.40 -11.63 -3.18
N LEU A 87 4.16 -12.04 -2.94
CA LEU A 87 3.82 -13.35 -2.38
C LEU A 87 3.51 -14.41 -3.43
N LYS A 88 3.54 -14.08 -4.71
CA LYS A 88 3.09 -14.99 -5.79
C LYS A 88 3.82 -16.33 -5.85
N TYR A 89 5.05 -16.42 -5.35
CA TYR A 89 5.82 -17.67 -5.36
C TYR A 89 5.54 -18.56 -4.14
N THR A 90 4.74 -18.10 -3.18
CA THR A 90 4.33 -18.87 -2.00
C THR A 90 3.15 -19.80 -2.30
N ASN A 91 2.78 -20.63 -1.31
CA ASN A 91 1.66 -21.57 -1.39
C ASN A 91 0.31 -20.96 -0.97
N MET A 92 0.18 -19.63 -1.03
CA MET A 92 -1.08 -18.96 -0.70
C MET A 92 -2.16 -19.26 -1.74
N THR A 93 -3.40 -19.33 -1.27
CA THR A 93 -4.60 -19.40 -2.10
C THR A 93 -5.39 -18.11 -2.00
N TYR A 94 -6.28 -17.87 -2.97
CA TYR A 94 -7.20 -16.74 -2.91
C TYR A 94 -8.65 -17.19 -2.96
N GLU A 95 -9.53 -16.32 -2.48
CA GLU A 95 -10.97 -16.34 -2.71
C GLU A 95 -11.40 -14.99 -3.29
N LEU A 96 -12.10 -15.04 -4.43
CA LEU A 96 -12.64 -13.89 -5.14
C LEU A 96 -14.03 -14.24 -5.66
N GLN A 97 -15.09 -13.67 -5.06
CA GLN A 97 -16.49 -13.91 -5.47
C GLN A 97 -16.86 -15.41 -5.56
N GLY A 98 -16.42 -16.21 -4.58
CA GLY A 98 -16.65 -17.66 -4.55
C GLY A 98 -15.75 -18.47 -5.49
N ARG A 99 -14.90 -17.82 -6.30
CA ARG A 99 -13.82 -18.50 -7.02
C ARG A 99 -12.62 -18.68 -6.09
N HIS A 100 -12.08 -19.89 -6.07
CA HIS A 100 -10.84 -20.21 -5.37
C HIS A 100 -9.74 -20.55 -6.37
N GLY A 101 -8.50 -20.23 -6.04
CA GLY A 101 -7.34 -20.56 -6.89
C GLY A 101 -6.00 -20.27 -6.20
N SER A 102 -4.91 -20.51 -6.91
CA SER A 102 -3.57 -20.18 -6.41
C SER A 102 -3.29 -18.68 -6.52
N ILE A 103 -2.51 -18.10 -5.61
CA ILE A 103 -2.13 -16.68 -5.66
C ILE A 103 -1.47 -16.28 -7.00
N ARG A 104 -0.81 -17.24 -7.68
CA ARG A 104 -0.20 -17.05 -9.01
C ARG A 104 -1.21 -16.73 -10.10
N GLU A 105 -2.43 -17.27 -10.00
CA GLU A 105 -3.51 -16.98 -10.94
C GLU A 105 -4.17 -15.62 -10.66
N LEU A 106 -4.09 -15.13 -9.42
CA LEU A 106 -4.69 -13.87 -9.03
C LEU A 106 -3.92 -12.67 -9.56
N GLU A 107 -2.58 -12.71 -9.58
CA GLU A 107 -1.77 -11.58 -10.05
C GLU A 107 -2.23 -11.10 -11.44
N PRO A 108 -2.24 -11.91 -12.52
CA PRO A 108 -2.69 -11.45 -13.84
C PRO A 108 -4.13 -10.90 -13.86
N LEU A 109 -5.02 -11.41 -13.00
CA LEU A 109 -6.39 -10.91 -12.89
C LEU A 109 -6.43 -9.50 -12.30
N LEU A 110 -5.58 -9.21 -11.32
CA LEU A 110 -5.45 -7.88 -10.73
C LEU A 110 -4.77 -6.90 -11.70
N LEU A 111 -3.81 -7.37 -12.50
CA LEU A 111 -3.08 -6.51 -13.46
C LEU A 111 -3.94 -6.15 -14.68
N ASN A 112 -4.71 -7.11 -15.18
CA ASN A 112 -5.53 -6.93 -16.38
C ASN A 112 -6.97 -6.50 -16.05
N GLY A 113 -7.40 -6.65 -14.80
CA GLY A 113 -8.78 -6.45 -14.35
C GLY A 113 -9.02 -5.04 -13.82
N THR A 114 -9.31 -4.08 -14.70
CA THR A 114 -9.64 -2.70 -14.33
C THR A 114 -10.91 -2.54 -13.48
N ASN A 115 -11.70 -3.61 -13.27
CA ASN A 115 -13.05 -3.54 -12.67
C ASN A 115 -13.29 -4.49 -11.48
N ILE A 116 -12.25 -4.90 -10.75
CA ILE A 116 -12.44 -5.76 -9.56
C ILE A 116 -12.83 -4.89 -8.35
N HIS A 117 -14.15 -4.71 -8.17
CA HIS A 117 -14.77 -3.91 -7.09
C HIS A 117 -15.45 -4.80 -6.04
N THR A 118 -14.67 -5.70 -5.46
CA THR A 118 -15.16 -6.72 -4.52
C THR A 118 -14.07 -7.07 -3.51
N ASN A 119 -14.48 -7.72 -2.42
CA ASN A 119 -13.55 -8.25 -1.43
C ASN A 119 -12.72 -9.39 -2.02
N ILE A 120 -11.46 -9.48 -1.59
CA ILE A 120 -10.50 -10.51 -2.00
C ILE A 120 -9.81 -11.01 -0.75
N VAL A 121 -9.77 -12.33 -0.57
CA VAL A 121 -9.13 -12.95 0.60
C VAL A 121 -7.94 -13.77 0.11
N LEU A 122 -6.75 -13.53 0.66
CA LEU A 122 -5.59 -14.42 0.57
C LEU A 122 -5.50 -15.25 1.83
N LYS A 123 -5.40 -16.57 1.65
CA LYS A 123 -5.22 -17.54 2.72
C LYS A 123 -3.86 -18.19 2.57
N GLY A 124 -3.01 -18.02 3.59
CA GLY A 124 -1.74 -18.72 3.68
C GLY A 124 -1.89 -20.21 3.96
N SER A 125 -0.81 -20.94 3.78
CA SER A 125 -0.71 -22.35 4.15
C SER A 125 -0.42 -22.51 5.65
N THR A 126 -0.12 -23.73 6.10
CA THR A 126 0.24 -24.00 7.51
C THR A 126 1.63 -23.45 7.85
N ASP A 127 2.56 -23.56 6.91
CA ASP A 127 3.94 -23.04 6.97
C ASP A 127 4.03 -21.52 6.75
N MET A 128 2.95 -20.90 6.26
CA MET A 128 2.84 -19.46 6.12
C MET A 128 1.52 -18.99 6.76
N PRO A 129 1.48 -18.79 8.09
CA PRO A 129 0.26 -18.48 8.83
C PRO A 129 -0.12 -17.00 8.67
N LEU A 130 -0.24 -16.54 7.43
CA LEU A 130 -0.58 -15.18 7.04
C LEU A 130 -1.87 -15.19 6.22
N ASP A 131 -2.84 -14.37 6.60
CA ASP A 131 -4.02 -14.07 5.82
C ASP A 131 -4.01 -12.58 5.49
N ILE A 132 -4.39 -12.22 4.25
CA ILE A 132 -4.51 -10.82 3.84
C ILE A 132 -5.87 -10.65 3.18
N THR A 133 -6.69 -9.74 3.67
CA THR A 133 -8.00 -9.45 3.09
C THR A 133 -8.04 -8.04 2.56
N PHE A 134 -8.37 -7.88 1.28
CA PHE A 134 -8.80 -6.62 0.70
C PHE A 134 -10.31 -6.50 0.79
N TYR A 135 -10.78 -5.38 1.32
CA TYR A 135 -12.18 -5.02 1.40
C TYR A 135 -12.44 -3.80 0.52
N TRP A 136 -13.34 -3.94 -0.46
CA TRP A 136 -13.75 -2.84 -1.32
C TRP A 136 -14.79 -1.96 -0.61
N ASP A 137 -14.37 -0.81 -0.10
CA ASP A 137 -15.25 0.17 0.55
C ASP A 137 -14.75 1.57 0.22
N PRO A 138 -14.99 2.05 -1.01
CA PRO A 138 -14.31 3.23 -1.54
C PRO A 138 -14.62 4.52 -0.78
N LEU A 139 -15.71 4.55 0.00
CA LEU A 139 -16.08 5.67 0.87
C LEU A 139 -15.95 5.32 2.37
N LEU A 140 -15.53 4.10 2.71
CA LEU A 140 -15.45 3.60 4.08
C LEU A 140 -16.80 3.66 4.84
N THR A 141 -17.92 3.81 4.15
CA THR A 141 -19.24 4.00 4.78
C THR A 141 -20.01 2.69 4.95
N GLU A 142 -19.70 1.66 4.15
CA GLU A 142 -20.53 0.46 4.08
C GLU A 142 -20.00 -0.72 4.88
N GLN A 143 -18.69 -0.98 4.79
CA GLN A 143 -18.02 -2.10 5.43
C GLN A 143 -17.27 -1.69 6.69
N LEU A 144 -16.55 -0.55 6.70
CA LEU A 144 -15.75 -0.14 7.85
C LEU A 144 -16.55 -0.15 9.17
N PRO A 145 -17.75 0.48 9.28
CA PRO A 145 -18.46 0.51 10.55
C PRO A 145 -18.87 -0.90 11.03
N LYS A 146 -19.25 -1.77 10.10
CA LYS A 146 -19.65 -3.16 10.40
C LYS A 146 -18.45 -3.99 10.87
N LEU A 147 -17.31 -3.85 10.19
CA LEU A 147 -16.07 -4.55 10.53
C LEU A 147 -15.52 -4.07 11.87
N LEU A 148 -15.49 -2.76 12.13
CA LEU A 148 -15.09 -2.21 13.43
C LEU A 148 -15.94 -2.77 14.56
N TYR A 149 -17.27 -2.79 14.38
CA TYR A 149 -18.17 -3.40 15.36
C TYR A 149 -17.84 -4.88 15.58
N GLN A 150 -17.68 -5.66 14.51
CA GLN A 150 -17.37 -7.09 14.60
C GLN A 150 -16.03 -7.34 15.30
N TRP A 151 -14.96 -6.63 14.93
CA TRP A 151 -13.63 -6.80 15.51
C TRP A 151 -13.54 -6.37 16.97
N LEU A 152 -14.31 -5.35 17.37
CA LEU A 152 -14.40 -4.92 18.77
C LEU A 152 -15.17 -5.90 19.65
N GLN A 153 -16.19 -6.59 19.10
CA GLN A 153 -16.96 -7.61 19.82
C GLN A 153 -16.22 -8.95 19.87
N HIS A 154 -15.52 -9.29 18.79
CA HIS A 154 -14.85 -10.57 18.61
C HIS A 154 -13.37 -10.35 18.39
N SER A 155 -12.63 -10.07 19.46
CA SER A 155 -11.19 -9.74 19.38
C SER A 155 -10.34 -10.82 18.69
N HIS A 156 -10.82 -12.06 18.61
CA HIS A 156 -10.16 -13.15 17.90
C HIS A 156 -10.26 -13.06 16.37
N THR A 157 -11.20 -12.28 15.81
CA THR A 157 -11.34 -12.02 14.37
C THR A 157 -10.70 -10.70 13.94
N SER A 158 -10.23 -9.89 14.89
CA SER A 158 -9.55 -8.62 14.60
C SER A 158 -8.25 -8.86 13.83
N PRO A 159 -7.95 -8.07 12.79
CA PRO A 159 -6.67 -8.13 12.13
C PRO A 159 -5.55 -7.68 13.09
N ARG A 160 -4.32 -8.08 12.80
CA ARG A 160 -3.12 -7.58 13.48
C ARG A 160 -2.67 -6.24 12.91
N LEU A 161 -2.90 -6.06 11.61
CA LEU A 161 -2.65 -4.83 10.87
C LEU A 161 -3.89 -4.46 10.08
N LEU A 162 -4.41 -3.27 10.31
CA LEU A 162 -5.49 -2.66 9.55
C LEU A 162 -4.91 -1.47 8.79
N ILE A 163 -5.02 -1.47 7.46
CA ILE A 163 -4.68 -0.33 6.61
C ILE A 163 -5.96 0.15 5.96
N ILE A 164 -6.38 1.38 6.27
CA ILE A 164 -7.53 2.01 5.65
C ILE A 164 -7.11 3.21 4.82
N GLY A 165 -7.85 3.51 3.76
CA GLY A 165 -7.75 4.78 3.08
C GLY A 165 -8.82 4.97 2.03
N THR A 166 -8.99 6.22 1.63
CA THR A 166 -10.01 6.68 0.68
C THR A 166 -9.60 8.08 0.22
N GLY A 167 -10.10 8.53 -0.92
CA GLY A 167 -10.00 9.94 -1.28
C GLY A 167 -10.65 10.26 -2.62
N ALA A 168 -10.20 9.58 -3.67
CA ALA A 168 -10.64 9.86 -5.03
C ALA A 168 -12.17 9.78 -5.17
N HIS A 169 -12.79 8.76 -4.57
CA HIS A 169 -14.26 8.63 -4.60
C HIS A 169 -14.99 9.72 -3.82
N TYR A 170 -14.44 10.23 -2.71
CA TYR A 170 -15.02 11.36 -2.00
C TYR A 170 -14.94 12.64 -2.84
N LEU A 171 -13.76 12.93 -3.40
CA LEU A 171 -13.56 14.10 -4.26
C LEU A 171 -14.49 14.04 -5.49
N CYS A 172 -14.55 12.91 -6.18
CA CYS A 172 -15.44 12.73 -7.34
C CYS A 172 -16.93 12.86 -6.99
N ARG A 173 -17.35 12.37 -5.81
CA ARG A 173 -18.78 12.36 -5.42
C ARG A 173 -19.26 13.69 -4.85
N TYR A 174 -18.42 14.38 -4.07
CA TYR A 174 -18.81 15.51 -3.25
C TYR A 174 -18.11 16.81 -3.62
N ASN A 175 -17.10 16.76 -4.50
CA ASN A 175 -16.33 17.90 -5.00
C ASN A 175 -15.85 18.80 -3.85
N GLU A 176 -16.21 20.08 -3.86
CA GLU A 176 -15.85 21.08 -2.84
C GLU A 176 -16.29 20.70 -1.40
N THR A 177 -17.31 19.84 -1.26
CA THR A 177 -17.81 19.38 0.05
C THR A 177 -17.17 18.08 0.53
N ALA A 178 -16.26 17.48 -0.24
CA ALA A 178 -15.63 16.20 0.06
C ALA A 178 -14.97 16.17 1.43
N SER A 179 -14.18 17.19 1.77
CA SER A 179 -13.48 17.25 3.06
C SER A 179 -14.45 17.35 4.24
N VAL A 180 -15.58 18.05 4.09
CA VAL A 180 -16.64 18.13 5.12
C VAL A 180 -17.32 16.78 5.30
N MET A 181 -17.63 16.09 4.20
CA MET A 181 -18.29 14.78 4.24
C MET A 181 -17.37 13.70 4.81
N LEU A 182 -16.09 13.71 4.44
CA LEU A 182 -15.07 12.87 5.05
C LEU A 182 -14.98 13.16 6.54
N GLY A 183 -14.87 14.43 6.91
CA GLY A 183 -14.70 14.86 8.30
C GLY A 183 -15.83 14.35 9.20
N LYS A 184 -17.07 14.51 8.75
CA LYS A 184 -18.25 13.99 9.45
C LYS A 184 -18.23 12.47 9.59
N HIS A 185 -17.93 11.75 8.51
CA HIS A 185 -17.91 10.29 8.50
C HIS A 185 -16.81 9.74 9.40
N LEU A 186 -15.57 10.21 9.23
CA LEU A 186 -14.45 9.78 10.04
C LEU A 186 -14.64 10.10 11.51
N ALA A 187 -15.12 11.30 11.86
CA ALA A 187 -15.43 11.64 13.24
C ALA A 187 -16.44 10.67 13.89
N ALA A 188 -17.38 10.14 13.12
CA ALA A 188 -18.36 9.16 13.62
C ALA A 188 -17.74 7.78 13.90
N VAL A 189 -16.79 7.32 13.09
CA VAL A 189 -16.13 6.00 13.26
C VAL A 189 -14.87 6.06 14.11
N LEU A 190 -14.31 7.26 14.34
CA LEU A 190 -13.04 7.47 15.03
C LEU A 190 -12.98 6.87 16.44
N PRO A 191 -14.03 6.97 17.29
CA PRO A 191 -13.99 6.35 18.62
C PRO A 191 -13.80 4.83 18.55
N SER A 192 -14.48 4.16 17.62
CA SER A 192 -14.35 2.72 17.40
C SER A 192 -12.99 2.37 16.81
N LEU A 193 -12.49 3.16 15.86
CA LEU A 193 -11.18 2.97 15.27
C LEU A 193 -10.06 3.11 16.32
N ASN A 194 -10.13 4.13 17.17
CA ASN A 194 -9.19 4.34 18.28
C ASN A 194 -9.20 3.21 19.29
N LYS A 195 -10.40 2.70 19.64
CA LYS A 195 -10.51 1.56 20.54
C LYS A 195 -9.87 0.30 19.92
N LEU A 196 -10.08 0.07 18.63
CA LEU A 196 -9.48 -1.06 17.92
C LEU A 196 -7.95 -0.93 17.88
N ALA A 197 -7.45 0.29 17.63
CA ALA A 197 -6.03 0.61 17.51
C ALA A 197 -5.21 0.33 18.78
N GLN A 198 -5.85 0.15 19.94
CA GLN A 198 -5.18 -0.29 21.17
C GLN A 198 -4.65 -1.73 21.09
N THR A 199 -5.16 -2.53 20.16
CA THR A 199 -4.83 -3.97 20.01
C THR A 199 -4.45 -4.37 18.59
N THR A 200 -4.73 -3.50 17.62
CA THR A 200 -4.48 -3.68 16.19
C THR A 200 -3.60 -2.54 15.69
N HIS A 201 -2.51 -2.85 14.99
CA HIS A 201 -1.74 -1.80 14.33
C HIS A 201 -2.61 -1.18 13.25
N THR A 202 -3.00 0.08 13.42
CA THR A 202 -3.98 0.72 12.54
C THR A 202 -3.31 1.87 11.80
N ILE A 203 -3.33 1.79 10.48
CA ILE A 203 -2.75 2.78 9.58
C ILE A 203 -3.89 3.40 8.76
N VAL A 204 -3.93 4.73 8.75
CA VAL A 204 -4.78 5.53 7.88
C VAL A 204 -3.88 6.15 6.81
N LYS A 205 -4.00 5.65 5.58
CA LYS A 205 -3.21 6.14 4.45
C LYS A 205 -3.88 7.37 3.84
N ALA A 206 -3.14 8.47 3.79
CA ALA A 206 -3.50 9.68 3.09
C ALA A 206 -3.55 9.46 1.56
N MET A 207 -4.27 10.32 0.87
CA MET A 207 -4.34 10.27 -0.59
C MET A 207 -3.00 10.71 -1.19
N ASP A 208 -2.51 9.96 -2.17
CA ASP A 208 -1.33 10.35 -2.95
C ASP A 208 -1.71 11.48 -3.92
N HIS A 209 -0.77 12.38 -4.23
CA HIS A 209 -0.94 13.30 -5.35
C HIS A 209 -1.14 12.54 -6.66
N ILE A 210 -1.88 13.15 -7.58
CA ILE A 210 -2.10 12.60 -8.92
C ILE A 210 -1.32 13.46 -9.90
N LEU A 211 -0.65 12.83 -10.86
CA LEU A 211 0.02 13.60 -11.89
C LEU A 211 -0.98 14.39 -12.72
N VAL A 212 -0.91 15.71 -12.59
CA VAL A 212 -1.75 16.69 -13.31
C VAL A 212 -1.82 16.40 -14.82
N ARG A 213 -0.72 15.96 -15.44
CA ARG A 213 -0.65 15.66 -16.87
C ARG A 213 -1.46 14.45 -17.35
N TYR A 214 -1.96 13.63 -16.43
CA TYR A 214 -2.77 12.45 -16.72
C TYR A 214 -4.17 12.54 -16.13
N GLN A 215 -4.55 13.72 -15.66
CA GLN A 215 -5.94 13.98 -15.35
C GLN A 215 -6.69 14.14 -16.68
N GLU A 216 -7.44 13.10 -17.05
CA GLU A 216 -8.40 13.21 -18.14
C GLU A 216 -9.71 13.82 -17.61
N PRO A 217 -10.43 14.62 -18.41
CA PRO A 217 -11.79 15.03 -18.08
C PRO A 217 -12.65 13.79 -17.76
N PRO A 218 -13.50 13.82 -16.73
CA PRO A 218 -13.88 14.98 -15.91
C PRO A 218 -13.05 15.16 -14.61
N PHE A 219 -11.95 14.43 -14.44
CA PHE A 219 -11.22 14.36 -13.16
C PHE A 219 -10.21 15.50 -12.96
N ASP A 220 -9.84 16.21 -14.03
CA ASP A 220 -8.91 17.34 -14.08
C ASP A 220 -9.26 18.51 -13.15
N LYS A 221 -10.55 18.72 -12.90
CA LYS A 221 -11.00 19.79 -12.00
C LYS A 221 -11.19 19.34 -10.55
N VAL A 222 -11.25 18.03 -10.31
CA VAL A 222 -11.66 17.47 -9.02
C VAL A 222 -10.47 16.90 -8.25
N LEU A 223 -9.58 16.18 -8.93
CA LEU A 223 -8.43 15.51 -8.30
C LEU A 223 -7.14 16.33 -8.39
N THR A 224 -7.24 17.63 -8.11
CA THR A 224 -6.09 18.55 -8.09
C THR A 224 -5.26 18.38 -6.82
N ASP A 225 -3.96 18.69 -6.87
CA ASP A 225 -3.08 18.63 -5.70
C ASP A 225 -3.62 19.48 -4.54
N GLN A 226 -4.18 20.66 -4.85
CA GLN A 226 -4.82 21.52 -3.86
C GLN A 226 -6.01 20.84 -3.16
N ASN A 227 -6.86 20.14 -3.90
CA ASN A 227 -8.00 19.42 -3.33
C ASN A 227 -7.53 18.22 -2.50
N ILE A 228 -6.48 17.53 -2.94
CA ILE A 228 -5.87 16.41 -2.24
C ILE A 228 -5.22 16.89 -0.93
N ASP A 229 -4.49 18.00 -0.95
CA ASP A 229 -3.87 18.61 0.22
C ASP A 229 -4.93 19.05 1.24
N ASN A 230 -6.00 19.69 0.77
CA ASN A 230 -7.14 20.06 1.61
C ASN A 230 -7.87 18.84 2.19
N PHE A 231 -7.91 17.72 1.46
CA PHE A 231 -8.49 16.48 1.95
C PHE A 231 -7.60 15.85 3.03
N ASN A 232 -6.29 15.80 2.78
CA ASN A 232 -5.30 15.22 3.68
C ASN A 232 -5.08 16.05 4.94
N SER A 233 -5.25 17.38 4.90
CA SER A 233 -5.16 18.23 6.10
C SER A 233 -6.28 17.93 7.09
N ILE A 234 -7.53 17.79 6.62
CA ILE A 234 -8.65 17.36 7.48
C ILE A 234 -8.42 15.97 8.07
N LEU A 235 -7.85 15.06 7.28
CA LEU A 235 -7.47 13.74 7.78
C LEU A 235 -6.43 13.85 8.90
N ALA A 236 -5.39 14.66 8.70
CA ALA A 236 -4.35 14.90 9.71
C ALA A 236 -4.93 15.49 11.00
N ASP A 237 -5.78 16.52 10.90
CA ASP A 237 -6.41 17.18 12.04
C ASP A 237 -7.24 16.21 12.88
N LEU A 238 -7.96 15.28 12.24
CA LEU A 238 -8.70 14.23 12.93
C LEU A 238 -7.77 13.22 13.63
N MET A 239 -6.64 12.89 13.01
CA MET A 239 -5.69 11.93 13.57
C MET A 239 -4.90 12.49 14.76
N VAL A 240 -4.77 13.81 14.91
CA VAL A 240 -4.15 14.45 16.10
C VAL A 240 -4.82 13.97 17.40
N ASN A 241 -6.13 13.76 17.38
CA ASN A 241 -6.90 13.30 18.54
C ASN A 241 -6.93 11.77 18.69
N SER A 242 -6.11 11.06 17.91
CA SER A 242 -6.15 9.61 17.73
C SER A 242 -4.73 9.02 17.75
N PRO A 243 -3.98 9.17 18.86
CA PRO A 243 -2.54 8.86 18.90
C PRO A 243 -2.21 7.38 18.66
N SER A 244 -3.17 6.48 18.84
CA SER A 244 -3.00 5.04 18.57
C SER A 244 -3.13 4.69 17.09
N VAL A 245 -3.62 5.61 16.26
CA VAL A 245 -3.77 5.45 14.81
C VAL A 245 -2.61 6.14 14.11
N ILE A 246 -1.91 5.40 13.27
CA ILE A 246 -0.77 5.91 12.51
C ILE A 246 -1.30 6.51 11.21
N MET A 247 -1.01 7.79 10.97
CA MET A 247 -1.24 8.38 9.65
C MET A 247 -0.04 8.07 8.74
N TRP A 248 -0.28 7.39 7.62
CA TRP A 248 0.68 7.27 6.55
C TRP A 248 0.43 8.40 5.54
N ASN A 249 1.26 9.45 5.61
CA ASN A 249 1.24 10.52 4.64
C ASN A 249 2.34 10.35 3.57
N SER A 250 1.93 10.14 2.33
CA SER A 250 2.79 9.98 1.15
C SER A 250 2.83 11.22 0.24
N THR A 251 2.25 12.36 0.63
CA THR A 251 2.37 13.63 -0.12
C THR A 251 3.73 14.33 0.04
N LEU A 252 4.78 13.56 0.33
CA LEU A 252 6.13 14.07 0.54
C LEU A 252 6.86 14.34 -0.80
N PRO A 253 7.94 15.15 -0.80
CA PRO A 253 8.79 15.39 -1.99
C PRO A 253 9.32 14.12 -2.69
N LEU A 254 9.24 12.97 -2.02
CA LEU A 254 9.54 11.65 -2.59
C LEU A 254 8.59 11.26 -3.73
N SER A 255 7.34 11.70 -3.69
CA SER A 255 6.36 11.44 -4.76
C SER A 255 6.74 12.20 -6.04
N ASP A 256 7.17 13.45 -5.94
CA ASP A 256 7.66 14.24 -7.10
C ASP A 256 8.91 13.63 -7.74
N GLN A 257 9.84 13.14 -6.91
CA GLN A 257 11.04 12.47 -7.40
C GLN A 257 10.75 11.10 -8.00
N TYR A 258 9.83 10.34 -7.40
CA TYR A 258 9.34 9.08 -7.94
C TYR A 258 8.74 9.28 -9.34
N ILE A 259 7.93 10.33 -9.49
CA ILE A 259 7.35 10.78 -10.75
C ILE A 259 8.42 11.15 -11.78
N SER A 260 9.45 11.91 -11.37
CA SER A 260 10.57 12.27 -12.23
C SER A 260 11.31 11.01 -12.70
N MET A 261 11.57 10.07 -11.79
CA MET A 261 12.24 8.82 -12.11
C MET A 261 11.41 7.92 -13.04
N CYS A 262 10.10 7.81 -12.84
CA CYS A 262 9.19 7.11 -13.76
C CYS A 262 9.24 7.70 -15.17
N TYR A 263 9.40 9.02 -15.29
CA TYR A 263 9.49 9.70 -16.57
C TYR A 263 10.84 9.45 -17.27
N ASP A 264 11.94 9.53 -16.51
CA ASP A 264 13.30 9.36 -17.04
C ASP A 264 13.63 7.89 -17.36
N HIS A 265 12.96 6.94 -16.69
CA HIS A 265 13.23 5.50 -16.78
C HIS A 265 12.04 4.70 -17.33
N ARG A 266 11.29 5.23 -18.31
CA ARG A 266 10.16 4.54 -18.99
C ARG A 266 10.48 3.16 -19.61
N ALA A 267 11.68 2.62 -19.44
CA ALA A 267 12.10 1.32 -19.91
C ALA A 267 12.38 0.37 -18.73
N ASP A 268 11.69 -0.77 -18.74
CA ASP A 268 12.14 -2.06 -18.21
C ASP A 268 11.75 -2.54 -16.79
N ARG A 269 10.85 -1.88 -16.06
CA ARG A 269 10.40 -2.44 -14.77
C ARG A 269 8.89 -2.50 -14.60
N MET A 270 8.30 -3.61 -15.06
CA MET A 270 7.01 -4.12 -14.55
C MET A 270 7.18 -4.81 -13.18
N ASP A 271 8.01 -4.26 -12.30
CA ASP A 271 7.99 -4.65 -10.89
C ASP A 271 7.13 -3.62 -10.16
N TYR A 272 6.13 -4.08 -9.39
CA TYR A 272 5.20 -3.22 -8.63
C TYR A 272 5.88 -2.39 -7.52
N LEU A 273 7.21 -2.34 -7.53
CA LEU A 273 8.02 -1.32 -6.89
C LEU A 273 7.75 0.06 -7.53
N TRP A 274 7.37 0.10 -8.82
CA TRP A 274 7.13 1.32 -9.59
C TRP A 274 5.84 1.21 -10.45
N ASN A 275 4.73 1.83 -10.03
CA ASN A 275 3.46 1.87 -10.75
C ASN A 275 3.45 3.02 -11.80
N CYS A 276 4.45 3.07 -12.68
CA CYS A 276 4.61 4.19 -13.62
C CYS A 276 3.58 4.19 -14.77
N ASP A 277 2.94 3.05 -15.04
CA ASP A 277 1.99 2.86 -16.15
C ASP A 277 0.53 3.18 -15.80
N ASP A 278 0.23 3.39 -14.52
CA ASP A 278 -1.11 3.78 -14.05
C ASP A 278 -1.08 5.18 -13.43
N PRO A 279 -1.30 6.21 -14.25
CA PRO A 279 -1.02 7.57 -13.84
C PRO A 279 -2.09 8.18 -12.92
N LEU A 280 -3.31 7.63 -12.92
CA LEU A 280 -4.35 7.95 -11.95
C LEU A 280 -4.05 7.34 -10.58
N HIS A 281 -3.05 6.46 -10.53
CA HIS A 281 -2.69 5.67 -9.38
C HIS A 281 -1.21 5.69 -8.97
N LEU A 282 -0.56 6.82 -9.20
CA LEU A 282 0.84 7.01 -8.87
C LEU A 282 1.02 7.15 -7.36
N GLY A 283 1.88 6.32 -6.78
CA GLY A 283 2.13 6.38 -5.36
C GLY A 283 3.14 5.33 -4.93
N TYR A 284 3.89 5.66 -3.89
CA TYR A 284 4.82 4.72 -3.28
C TYR A 284 4.03 3.61 -2.58
N VAL A 285 4.21 2.37 -3.00
CA VAL A 285 3.80 1.23 -2.19
C VAL A 285 4.89 1.07 -1.13
N VAL A 286 4.76 1.78 -0.01
CA VAL A 286 5.67 1.52 1.10
C VAL A 286 5.34 0.15 1.64
N ILE A 287 6.15 -0.83 1.26
CA ILE A 287 6.34 -2.04 2.03
C ILE A 287 7.41 -1.67 3.06
N HIS A 288 6.95 -1.35 4.27
CA HIS A 288 7.79 -1.11 5.44
C HIS A 288 8.16 -2.42 6.13
#